data_AF-A0A4Q3ZQE8-F1
#
_entry.id   AF-A0A4Q3ZQE8-F1
#
_cell.length_a   1.000
_cell.length_b   1.000
_cell.length_c   1.000
_cell.angle_alpha   90.00
_cell.angle_beta   90.00
_cell.angle_gamma   90.00
#
_symmetry.space_group_name_H-M   'P 1'
#
loop_
_entity.id
_entity.type
_entity.pdbx_description
1 polymer ?
#
loop_
_entity_poly.entity_id
_entity_poly.type
_entity_poly.pdbx_seq_one_letter_code
_entity_poly.pdbx_strand_id
1 'polypeptide(L)'
;RARNAGPRPFASPVEAPPRLEGVQFSVLALGDTNYPDFCKCGIDFDNRLEQLGASRIFNRIDSDVDYDGPFKQWSDGIVGLLAPAGAPSSNGAAVEQLETGYSKKNPFPSPIVQNFNLNGPGEKQTNHVALSLEGSGLDYEVGDALGVYPQNPASVVDEILAALPFNTKVSVPLPDGGEATLREALISSYDIGTLNKSLIQKWQARSGSPFLRSLVQADDKKAWDDFCWGRDLVDLVIDHPADFTDAEDFVATLKKLQPRLYSIASSPKAHPGEVHLCIGIVRYNTFGRKRGGICSTFLADRADGLQPGVFVHSNKAFRLPENGDTPVIMVGPGTGIAPFRAFLEERKITSAKGANWLFFGNPYSKTDFLYADELTAFQKDGTLQKLDLAWSRDQKEKIYVQNLMVQQGAELWKWFQDGAAFYVCGDASRMAKDVDAALHTIAEQHGGLSKDDAAAWVNQLKKDKRYLRDVY
;
A
#
# COMPACT_ATOMS: atom_id res chain seq x y z
N ARG A 1 4.53 -3.97 0.75
CA ARG A 1 3.73 -4.99 1.49
C ARG A 1 4.57 -6.00 2.31
N ALA A 2 5.82 -5.69 2.70
CA ALA A 2 6.72 -6.65 3.39
C ALA A 2 7.12 -6.25 4.83
N ARG A 3 6.23 -5.59 5.60
CA ARG A 3 6.58 -5.14 6.97
C ARG A 3 6.43 -6.19 8.08
N ASN A 4 6.01 -7.43 7.79
CA ASN A 4 5.83 -8.45 8.85
C ASN A 4 6.00 -9.91 8.40
N ALA A 5 6.75 -10.15 7.33
CA ALA A 5 7.22 -11.48 6.99
C ALA A 5 8.73 -11.43 6.85
N GLY A 6 9.45 -11.41 7.98
CA GLY A 6 10.76 -12.07 7.98
C GLY A 6 10.56 -13.52 7.49
N PRO A 7 11.57 -14.18 6.92
CA PRO A 7 11.47 -15.59 6.60
C PRO A 7 10.93 -16.30 7.85
N ARG A 8 9.76 -16.96 7.73
CA ARG A 8 9.29 -17.85 8.79
C ARG A 8 10.45 -18.80 9.09
N PRO A 9 10.78 -19.09 10.36
CA PRO A 9 11.73 -20.16 10.62
C PRO A 9 11.24 -21.40 9.87
N PHE A 10 12.08 -21.94 9.00
CA PHE A 10 11.80 -23.16 8.23
C PHE A 10 11.75 -24.42 9.11
N ALA A 11 11.63 -24.26 10.43
CA ALA A 11 11.59 -25.35 11.37
C ALA A 11 10.68 -24.98 12.56
N SER A 12 9.81 -25.91 12.91
CA SER A 12 9.34 -26.10 14.29
C SER A 12 10.55 -26.10 15.24
N PRO A 13 10.47 -25.62 16.50
CA PRO A 13 11.58 -25.66 17.46
C PRO A 13 12.14 -27.07 17.76
N VAL A 14 11.56 -28.11 17.16
CA VAL A 14 11.81 -29.53 17.45
C VAL A 14 12.70 -30.21 16.39
N GLU A 15 12.91 -29.60 15.20
CA GLU A 15 13.73 -30.21 14.14
C GLU A 15 14.92 -29.33 13.75
N ALA A 16 16.10 -29.95 13.60
CA ALA A 16 17.27 -29.29 13.04
C ALA A 16 16.93 -28.80 11.61
N PRO A 17 17.31 -27.56 11.25
CA PRO A 17 16.97 -27.03 9.93
C PRO A 17 17.59 -27.90 8.83
N PRO A 18 16.89 -28.09 7.69
CA PRO A 18 17.36 -28.95 6.62
C PRO A 18 18.68 -28.42 6.04
N ARG A 19 19.63 -29.31 5.78
CA ARG A 19 20.82 -28.97 4.98
C ARG A 19 20.44 -28.92 3.51
N LEU A 20 20.87 -27.88 2.81
CA LEU A 20 20.59 -27.60 1.41
C LEU A 20 21.84 -27.76 0.53
N GLU A 21 22.80 -28.58 0.96
CA GLU A 21 23.97 -28.95 0.17
C GLU A 21 23.54 -29.50 -1.21
N GLY A 22 24.13 -28.98 -2.29
CA GLY A 22 23.78 -29.35 -3.67
C GLY A 22 22.60 -28.60 -4.26
N VAL A 23 21.88 -27.79 -3.49
CA VAL A 23 20.85 -26.88 -4.02
C VAL A 23 21.53 -25.65 -4.63
N GLN A 24 21.13 -25.27 -5.84
CA GLN A 24 21.55 -24.05 -6.50
C GLN A 24 20.44 -23.00 -6.42
N PHE A 25 20.78 -21.73 -6.16
CA PHE A 25 19.77 -20.68 -5.99
C PHE A 25 20.22 -19.30 -6.48
N SER A 26 19.25 -18.41 -6.69
CA SER A 26 19.44 -16.96 -6.79
C SER A 26 18.15 -16.27 -6.34
N VAL A 27 18.26 -15.02 -5.91
CA VAL A 27 17.14 -14.26 -5.35
C VAL A 27 16.99 -12.92 -6.08
N LEU A 28 15.80 -12.63 -6.58
CA LEU A 28 15.37 -11.25 -6.87
C LEU A 28 14.60 -10.75 -5.65
N ALA A 29 15.17 -9.81 -4.90
CA ALA A 29 14.53 -9.23 -3.74
C ALA A 29 13.71 -8.01 -4.18
N LEU A 30 12.43 -7.98 -3.80
CA LEU A 30 11.56 -6.84 -4.06
C LEU A 30 11.37 -6.04 -2.76
N GLY A 31 11.64 -4.75 -2.82
CA GLY A 31 11.55 -3.82 -1.72
C GLY A 31 11.00 -2.46 -2.17
N ASP A 32 10.98 -1.53 -1.23
CA ASP A 32 10.69 -0.13 -1.51
C ASP A 32 11.73 0.71 -0.76
N THR A 33 12.55 1.48 -1.50
CA THR A 33 13.65 2.25 -0.89
C THR A 33 13.18 3.39 0.01
N ASN A 34 11.88 3.73 -0.03
CA ASN A 34 11.27 4.65 0.91
C ASN A 34 11.05 4.01 2.30
N TYR A 35 11.33 2.71 2.46
CA TYR A 35 11.17 1.99 3.72
C TYR A 35 12.54 1.67 4.35
N PRO A 36 12.64 1.70 5.70
CA PRO A 36 13.88 1.47 6.43
C PRO A 36 14.59 0.13 6.15
N ASP A 37 13.84 -0.89 5.77
CA ASP A 37 14.29 -2.28 5.60
C ASP A 37 14.21 -2.69 4.12
N PHE A 38 14.77 -1.86 3.23
CA PHE A 38 14.78 -2.11 1.79
C PHE A 38 15.30 -3.52 1.46
N CYS A 39 14.48 -4.30 0.74
CA CYS A 39 14.75 -5.69 0.35
C CYS A 39 15.08 -6.67 1.49
N LYS A 40 14.93 -6.29 2.77
CA LYS A 40 15.39 -7.08 3.92
C LYS A 40 14.93 -8.53 3.93
N CYS A 41 13.68 -8.80 3.56
CA CYS A 41 13.17 -10.17 3.44
C CYS A 41 13.95 -11.00 2.42
N GLY A 42 14.20 -10.45 1.22
CA GLY A 42 14.98 -11.13 0.19
C GLY A 42 16.47 -11.26 0.57
N ILE A 43 17.02 -10.26 1.26
CA ILE A 43 18.37 -10.31 1.83
C ILE A 43 18.48 -11.46 2.84
N ASP A 44 17.53 -11.55 3.77
CA ASP A 44 17.52 -12.59 4.80
C ASP A 44 17.33 -13.97 4.21
N PHE A 45 16.49 -14.09 3.18
CA PHE A 45 16.26 -15.35 2.48
C PHE A 45 17.50 -15.82 1.70
N ASP A 46 18.13 -14.92 0.95
CA ASP A 46 19.39 -15.19 0.22
C ASP A 46 20.50 -15.64 1.17
N ASN A 47 20.71 -14.89 2.26
CA ASN A 47 21.70 -15.23 3.28
C ASN A 47 21.38 -16.56 3.97
N ARG A 48 20.09 -16.84 4.23
CA ARG A 48 19.68 -18.05 4.92
C ARG A 48 19.89 -19.30 4.06
N LEU A 49 19.63 -19.24 2.76
CA LEU A 49 19.86 -20.36 1.85
C LEU A 49 21.35 -20.75 1.81
N GLU A 50 22.24 -19.75 1.73
CA GLU A 50 23.69 -19.95 1.77
C GLU A 50 24.14 -20.56 3.12
N GLN A 51 23.63 -20.05 4.24
CA GLN A 51 23.91 -20.61 5.58
C GLN A 51 23.45 -22.07 5.74
N LEU A 52 22.44 -22.51 4.98
CA LEU A 52 21.97 -23.89 4.99
C LEU A 52 22.76 -24.80 4.03
N GLY A 53 23.72 -24.27 3.27
CA GLY A 53 24.60 -25.02 2.37
C GLY A 53 24.25 -24.96 0.88
N ALA A 54 23.25 -24.17 0.49
CA ALA A 54 22.93 -23.94 -0.91
C ALA A 54 24.00 -23.05 -1.59
N SER A 55 24.21 -23.23 -2.88
CA SER A 55 25.18 -22.47 -3.69
C SER A 55 24.50 -21.42 -4.54
N ARG A 56 24.92 -20.15 -4.41
CA ARG A 56 24.40 -19.04 -5.21
C ARG A 56 24.94 -19.13 -6.64
N ILE A 57 24.05 -19.22 -7.63
CA ILE A 57 24.44 -19.30 -9.06
C ILE A 57 24.51 -17.91 -9.72
N PHE A 58 23.69 -16.97 -9.27
CA PHE A 58 23.72 -15.58 -9.73
C PHE A 58 23.46 -14.65 -8.55
N ASN A 59 24.14 -13.50 -8.53
CA ASN A 59 24.04 -12.55 -7.43
C ASN A 59 22.61 -12.06 -7.23
N ARG A 60 22.24 -11.85 -5.97
CA ARG A 60 20.96 -11.25 -5.61
C ARG A 60 20.83 -9.88 -6.26
N ILE A 61 19.67 -9.58 -6.83
CA ILE A 61 19.32 -8.23 -7.27
C ILE A 61 18.26 -7.68 -6.31
N ASP A 62 18.55 -6.51 -5.74
CA ASP A 62 17.62 -5.78 -4.86
C ASP A 62 16.88 -4.74 -5.70
N SER A 63 15.56 -4.90 -5.84
CA SER A 63 14.71 -4.10 -6.71
C SER A 63 13.74 -3.23 -5.91
N ASP A 64 13.54 -2.00 -6.37
CA ASP A 64 12.51 -1.09 -5.87
C ASP A 64 11.12 -1.43 -6.48
N VAL A 65 10.11 -0.59 -6.22
CA VAL A 65 8.72 -0.76 -6.69
C VAL A 65 8.62 -0.88 -8.22
N ASP A 66 9.56 -0.27 -8.94
CA ASP A 66 9.73 -0.41 -10.39
C ASP A 66 10.75 -1.52 -10.70
N TYR A 67 10.24 -2.75 -10.84
CA TYR A 67 11.05 -3.95 -10.91
C TYR A 67 11.28 -4.49 -12.32
N ASP A 68 10.66 -3.92 -13.36
CA ASP A 68 10.73 -4.46 -14.72
C ASP A 68 12.20 -4.57 -15.23
N GLY A 69 12.98 -3.50 -15.06
CA GLY A 69 14.40 -3.48 -15.42
C GLY A 69 15.27 -4.44 -14.59
N PRO A 70 15.27 -4.34 -13.24
CA PRO A 70 15.99 -5.27 -12.37
C PRO A 70 15.60 -6.74 -12.59
N PHE A 71 14.32 -7.03 -12.84
CA PHE A 71 13.83 -8.36 -13.16
C PHE A 71 14.44 -8.87 -14.46
N LYS A 72 14.43 -8.05 -15.53
CA LYS A 72 15.04 -8.43 -16.80
C LYS A 72 16.53 -8.75 -16.64
N GLN A 73 17.27 -7.89 -15.93
CA GLN A 73 18.69 -8.11 -15.65
C GLN A 73 18.92 -9.43 -14.89
N TRP A 74 18.12 -9.69 -13.86
CA TRP A 74 18.21 -10.91 -13.07
C TRP A 74 17.88 -12.15 -13.91
N SER A 75 16.78 -12.10 -14.67
CA SER A 75 16.32 -13.19 -15.53
C SER A 75 17.34 -13.53 -16.62
N ASP A 76 17.86 -12.53 -17.33
CA ASP A 76 18.86 -12.71 -18.38
C ASP A 76 20.14 -13.34 -17.81
N GLY A 77 20.56 -12.90 -16.61
CA GLY A 77 21.70 -13.45 -15.90
C GLY A 77 21.54 -14.94 -15.56
N ILE A 78 20.36 -15.34 -15.07
CA ILE A 78 20.04 -16.73 -14.76
C ILE A 78 19.98 -17.58 -16.03
N VAL A 79 19.26 -17.12 -17.05
CA VAL A 79 19.13 -17.85 -18.32
C VAL A 79 20.49 -18.06 -18.97
N GLY A 80 21.38 -17.06 -18.94
CA GLY A 80 22.74 -17.18 -19.46
C GLY A 80 23.59 -18.23 -18.75
N LEU A 81 23.36 -18.46 -17.45
CA LEU A 81 24.09 -19.45 -16.66
C LEU A 81 23.53 -20.88 -16.79
N LEU A 82 22.22 -21.01 -17.02
CA LEU A 82 21.54 -22.30 -17.15
C LEU A 82 21.51 -22.81 -18.60
N ALA A 83 21.84 -21.97 -19.59
CA ALA A 83 21.91 -22.36 -20.98
C ALA A 83 23.10 -23.33 -21.23
N PRO A 84 22.90 -24.46 -21.96
CA PRO A 84 23.98 -25.34 -22.34
C PRO A 84 24.98 -24.63 -23.26
N ALA A 85 26.27 -24.91 -23.09
CA ALA A 85 27.33 -24.36 -23.93
C ALA A 85 27.07 -24.69 -25.41
N GLY A 86 26.82 -23.66 -26.22
CA GLY A 86 26.56 -23.78 -27.66
C GLY A 86 25.09 -23.90 -28.09
N ALA A 87 24.13 -23.81 -27.17
CA ALA A 87 22.75 -23.57 -27.56
C ALA A 87 22.64 -22.14 -28.14
N PRO A 88 21.99 -21.93 -29.29
CA PRO A 88 21.71 -20.57 -29.75
C PRO A 88 20.97 -19.85 -28.63
N SER A 89 21.36 -18.60 -28.35
CA SER A 89 20.51 -17.68 -27.60
C SER A 89 19.20 -17.61 -28.37
N SER A 90 18.24 -18.46 -28.02
CA SER A 90 16.85 -18.15 -28.24
C SER A 90 16.67 -16.87 -27.43
N ASN A 91 16.77 -15.73 -28.11
CA ASN A 91 15.91 -14.62 -27.76
C ASN A 91 14.52 -15.23 -27.71
N GLY A 92 14.14 -15.75 -26.53
CA GLY A 92 12.79 -15.61 -26.06
C GLY A 92 12.61 -14.12 -26.00
N ALA A 93 12.39 -13.50 -27.17
CA ALA A 93 11.53 -12.36 -27.26
C ALA A 93 10.34 -12.82 -26.43
N ALA A 94 10.25 -12.26 -25.23
CA ALA A 94 9.02 -12.31 -24.50
C ALA A 94 8.00 -11.93 -25.57
N VAL A 95 7.17 -12.90 -25.94
CA VAL A 95 6.01 -12.59 -26.74
C VAL A 95 5.33 -11.58 -25.84
N GLU A 96 5.47 -10.29 -26.16
CA GLU A 96 4.57 -9.27 -25.66
C GLU A 96 3.23 -9.75 -26.18
N GLN A 97 2.60 -10.63 -25.40
CA GLN A 97 1.17 -10.75 -25.41
C GLN A 97 0.74 -9.32 -25.12
N LEU A 98 0.37 -8.61 -26.18
CA LEU A 98 -0.45 -7.42 -26.10
C LEU A 98 -1.55 -7.81 -25.13
N GLU A 99 -1.44 -7.38 -23.87
CA GLU A 99 -2.51 -7.59 -22.90
C GLU A 99 -3.71 -6.87 -23.49
N THR A 100 -4.63 -7.64 -24.04
CA THR A 100 -5.88 -7.12 -24.57
C THR A 100 -6.72 -6.74 -23.37
N GLY A 101 -6.72 -5.46 -23.00
CA GLY A 101 -7.50 -4.94 -21.88
C GLY A 101 -6.75 -3.88 -21.07
N TYR A 102 -7.39 -3.42 -20.01
CA TYR A 102 -6.79 -2.46 -19.08
C TYR A 102 -6.04 -3.19 -17.96
N SER A 103 -4.86 -2.68 -17.62
CA SER A 103 -3.98 -3.25 -16.60
C SER A 103 -3.13 -2.15 -15.96
N LYS A 104 -2.18 -2.51 -15.09
CA LYS A 104 -1.26 -1.52 -14.51
C LYS A 104 -0.45 -0.78 -15.60
N LYS A 105 -0.08 -1.47 -16.69
CA LYS A 105 0.71 -0.87 -17.80
C LYS A 105 -0.16 -0.12 -18.81
N ASN A 106 -1.46 -0.43 -18.86
CA ASN A 106 -2.45 0.25 -19.69
C ASN A 106 -3.69 0.59 -18.82
N PRO A 107 -3.64 1.62 -17.96
CA PRO A 107 -4.71 1.90 -17.01
C PRO A 107 -5.97 2.43 -17.69
N PHE A 108 -7.15 2.07 -17.18
CA PHE A 108 -8.44 2.52 -17.68
C PHE A 108 -8.69 3.99 -17.33
N PRO A 109 -8.98 4.89 -18.29
CA PRO A 109 -9.40 6.25 -17.99
C PRO A 109 -10.81 6.24 -17.39
N SER A 110 -10.91 6.36 -16.07
CA SER A 110 -12.14 6.13 -15.32
C SER A 110 -12.76 7.44 -14.85
N PRO A 111 -13.98 7.80 -15.33
CA PRO A 111 -14.69 8.99 -14.87
C PRO A 111 -15.02 8.92 -13.38
N ILE A 112 -14.85 10.03 -12.67
CA ILE A 112 -15.31 10.18 -11.29
C ILE A 112 -16.81 10.49 -11.30
N VAL A 113 -17.61 9.62 -10.69
CA VAL A 113 -19.07 9.72 -10.65
C VAL A 113 -19.52 10.46 -9.39
N GLN A 114 -18.87 10.20 -8.26
CA GLN A 114 -19.15 10.85 -6.98
C GLN A 114 -17.85 11.16 -6.25
N ASN A 115 -17.82 12.30 -5.57
CA ASN A 115 -16.73 12.68 -4.70
C ASN A 115 -17.23 13.64 -3.63
N PHE A 116 -17.38 13.17 -2.39
CA PHE A 116 -17.89 14.00 -1.31
C PHE A 116 -17.22 13.65 0.02
N ASN A 117 -17.12 14.64 0.90
CA ASN A 117 -16.56 14.47 2.23
C ASN A 117 -17.56 13.73 3.14
N LEU A 118 -17.09 12.66 3.79
CA LEU A 118 -17.84 11.87 4.78
C LEU A 118 -17.75 12.48 6.19
N ASN A 119 -16.77 13.36 6.43
CA ASN A 119 -16.63 14.03 7.71
C ASN A 119 -17.63 15.18 7.85
N GLY A 120 -18.07 15.43 9.09
CA GLY A 120 -18.72 16.68 9.48
C GLY A 120 -17.73 17.87 9.51
N PRO A 121 -18.18 19.04 9.95
CA PRO A 121 -17.33 20.24 10.01
C PRO A 121 -16.07 20.00 10.86
N GLY A 122 -14.90 20.36 10.33
CA GLY A 122 -13.61 20.21 11.02
C GLY A 122 -12.42 20.19 10.07
N GLU A 123 -11.24 19.90 10.61
CA GLU A 123 -9.98 19.83 9.83
C GLU A 123 -9.79 18.49 9.11
N LYS A 124 -10.42 17.41 9.61
CA LYS A 124 -10.30 16.08 9.03
C LYS A 124 -11.20 15.99 7.80
N GLN A 125 -10.65 15.43 6.72
CA GLN A 125 -11.36 15.21 5.48
C GLN A 125 -11.13 13.76 5.02
N THR A 126 -12.22 13.04 4.80
CA THR A 126 -12.23 11.67 4.30
C THR A 126 -13.29 11.62 3.23
N ASN A 127 -12.89 11.44 1.97
CA ASN A 127 -13.83 11.45 0.88
C ASN A 127 -14.30 10.03 0.54
N HIS A 128 -15.59 9.89 0.27
CA HIS A 128 -16.10 8.83 -0.57
C HIS A 128 -15.84 9.22 -2.03
N VAL A 129 -15.24 8.33 -2.82
CA VAL A 129 -15.00 8.54 -4.25
C VAL A 129 -15.52 7.34 -5.02
N ALA A 130 -16.48 7.55 -5.92
CA ALA A 130 -16.98 6.54 -6.84
C ALA A 130 -16.44 6.81 -8.24
N LEU A 131 -15.90 5.79 -8.90
CA LEU A 131 -15.43 5.86 -10.28
C LEU A 131 -16.17 4.85 -11.14
N SER A 132 -16.46 5.21 -12.39
CA SER A 132 -17.11 4.32 -13.35
C SER A 132 -16.10 3.35 -13.95
N LEU A 133 -16.47 2.08 -14.04
CA LEU A 133 -15.79 1.01 -14.76
C LEU A 133 -16.54 0.61 -16.04
N GLU A 134 -17.60 1.33 -16.42
CA GLU A 134 -18.38 1.02 -17.62
C GLU A 134 -17.49 1.01 -18.88
N GLY A 135 -17.65 -0.02 -19.70
CA GLY A 135 -16.87 -0.19 -20.94
C GLY A 135 -15.41 -0.61 -20.74
N SER A 136 -14.93 -0.73 -19.49
CA SER A 136 -13.55 -1.15 -19.23
C SER A 136 -13.32 -2.66 -19.38
N GLY A 137 -14.34 -3.48 -19.11
CA GLY A 137 -14.16 -4.92 -18.94
C GLY A 137 -13.33 -5.31 -17.70
N LEU A 138 -13.08 -4.37 -16.79
CA LEU A 138 -12.44 -4.64 -15.51
C LEU A 138 -13.46 -5.24 -14.54
N ASP A 139 -13.10 -6.38 -13.96
CA ASP A 139 -13.83 -7.02 -12.87
C ASP A 139 -13.03 -6.96 -11.58
N TYR A 140 -13.72 -6.95 -10.44
CA TYR A 140 -13.10 -7.02 -9.13
C TYR A 140 -13.97 -7.80 -8.15
N GLU A 141 -13.38 -8.24 -7.04
CA GLU A 141 -14.10 -8.85 -5.93
C GLU A 141 -13.92 -8.04 -4.66
N VAL A 142 -14.85 -8.17 -3.71
CA VAL A 142 -14.71 -7.47 -2.43
C VAL A 142 -13.42 -7.86 -1.71
N GLY A 143 -12.71 -6.85 -1.22
CA GLY A 143 -11.38 -6.98 -0.62
C GLY A 143 -10.21 -6.77 -1.58
N ASP A 144 -10.48 -6.58 -2.88
CA ASP A 144 -9.52 -6.03 -3.83
C ASP A 144 -9.18 -4.56 -3.55
N ALA A 145 -8.11 -4.09 -4.19
CA ALA A 145 -7.72 -2.70 -4.19
C ALA A 145 -7.79 -2.12 -5.61
N LEU A 146 -8.07 -0.83 -5.72
CA LEU A 146 -7.96 -0.08 -6.97
C LEU A 146 -6.65 0.70 -6.95
N GLY A 147 -5.84 0.55 -7.99
CA GLY A 147 -4.73 1.43 -8.26
C GLY A 147 -5.19 2.65 -9.04
N VAL A 148 -4.85 3.84 -8.55
CA VAL A 148 -5.19 5.12 -9.18
C VAL A 148 -3.91 5.86 -9.53
N TYR A 149 -3.75 6.22 -10.80
CA TYR A 149 -2.66 7.08 -11.27
C TYR A 149 -3.02 8.55 -11.04
N PRO A 150 -2.28 9.26 -10.17
CA PRO A 150 -2.57 10.66 -9.90
C PRO A 150 -1.83 11.60 -10.85
N GLN A 151 -2.15 12.89 -10.76
CA GLN A 151 -1.36 13.97 -11.34
C GLN A 151 -0.77 14.87 -10.25
N ASN A 152 0.49 15.24 -10.42
CA ASN A 152 1.16 16.23 -9.59
C ASN A 152 0.49 17.61 -9.72
N PRO A 153 0.53 18.46 -8.68
CA PRO A 153 -0.05 19.80 -8.76
C PRO A 153 0.72 20.64 -9.79
N ALA A 154 0.00 21.14 -10.81
CA ALA A 154 0.57 21.98 -11.85
C ALA A 154 1.31 23.21 -11.28
N SER A 155 0.78 23.81 -10.21
CA SER A 155 1.42 24.95 -9.54
C SER A 155 2.78 24.64 -8.93
N VAL A 156 2.97 23.42 -8.40
CA VAL A 156 4.26 22.98 -7.84
C VAL A 156 5.23 22.67 -8.98
N VAL A 157 4.75 22.06 -10.05
CA VAL A 157 5.55 21.84 -11.26
C VAL A 157 6.03 23.17 -11.84
N ASP A 158 5.15 24.15 -11.98
CA ASP A 158 5.49 25.47 -12.51
C ASP A 158 6.56 26.18 -11.66
N GLU A 159 6.50 26.01 -10.34
CA GLU A 159 7.52 26.53 -9.42
C GLU A 159 8.88 25.83 -9.59
N ILE A 160 8.89 24.51 -9.73
CA ILE A 160 10.12 23.75 -10.05
C ILE A 160 10.72 24.26 -11.35
N LEU A 161 9.91 24.37 -12.41
CA LEU A 161 10.38 24.81 -13.73
C LEU A 161 10.96 26.22 -13.71
N ALA A 162 10.41 27.13 -12.90
CA ALA A 162 10.91 28.49 -12.76
C ALA A 162 12.28 28.56 -12.05
N ALA A 163 12.63 27.56 -11.25
CA ALA A 163 13.87 27.51 -10.48
C ALA A 163 15.00 26.72 -11.18
N LEU A 164 14.71 26.02 -12.28
CA LEU A 164 15.72 25.26 -13.04
C LEU A 164 16.58 26.19 -13.92
N PRO A 165 17.91 25.96 -13.99
CA PRO A 165 18.84 26.87 -14.68
C PRO A 165 18.94 26.66 -16.20
N PHE A 166 18.11 25.78 -16.78
CA PHE A 166 18.14 25.41 -18.20
C PHE A 166 16.78 25.67 -18.89
N ASN A 167 16.74 25.54 -20.22
CA ASN A 167 15.50 25.71 -20.98
C ASN A 167 14.48 24.61 -20.61
N THR A 168 13.37 25.00 -20.00
CA THR A 168 12.29 24.09 -19.57
C THR A 168 11.18 23.89 -20.60
N LYS A 169 11.23 24.60 -21.74
CA LYS A 169 10.27 24.46 -22.84
C LYS A 169 10.80 23.47 -23.88
N VAL A 170 11.09 22.26 -23.43
CA VAL A 170 11.66 21.17 -24.24
C VAL A 170 10.91 19.88 -23.99
N SER A 171 10.99 18.95 -24.94
CA SER A 171 10.55 17.58 -24.76
C SER A 171 11.60 16.78 -23.96
N VAL A 172 11.13 15.80 -23.19
CA VAL A 172 11.96 14.87 -22.42
C VAL A 172 11.37 13.44 -22.54
N PRO A 173 12.20 12.40 -22.38
CA PRO A 173 11.72 11.02 -22.37
C PRO A 173 10.79 10.76 -21.19
N LEU A 174 9.83 9.85 -21.37
CA LEU A 174 8.97 9.34 -20.30
C LEU A 174 9.48 7.98 -19.79
N PRO A 175 9.23 7.61 -18.52
CA PRO A 175 9.66 6.33 -17.96
C PRO A 175 9.13 5.09 -18.69
N ASP A 176 7.94 5.20 -19.29
CA ASP A 176 7.27 4.10 -20.02
C ASP A 176 7.47 4.18 -21.55
N GLY A 177 8.39 5.03 -22.00
CA GLY A 177 8.64 5.28 -23.41
C GLY A 177 7.80 6.43 -23.98
N GLY A 178 8.24 6.95 -25.13
CA GLY A 178 7.74 8.19 -25.70
C GLY A 178 8.33 9.44 -25.04
N GLU A 179 7.84 10.59 -25.47
CA GLU A 179 8.30 11.91 -25.02
C GLU A 179 7.10 12.82 -24.77
N ALA A 180 7.26 13.75 -23.82
CA ALA A 180 6.32 14.84 -23.59
C ALA A 180 7.08 16.11 -23.24
N THR A 181 6.40 17.26 -23.19
CA THR A 181 7.05 18.46 -22.66
C THR A 181 7.48 18.21 -21.21
N LEU A 182 8.59 18.80 -20.77
CA LEU A 182 9.08 18.64 -19.39
C LEU A 182 7.98 18.92 -18.35
N ARG A 183 7.12 19.91 -18.61
CA ARG A 183 5.97 20.22 -17.77
C ARG A 183 4.97 19.06 -17.68
N GLU A 184 4.56 18.48 -18.80
CA GLU A 184 3.62 17.35 -18.82
C GLU A 184 4.22 16.08 -18.21
N ALA A 185 5.50 15.83 -18.46
CA ALA A 185 6.24 14.73 -17.89
C ALA A 185 6.29 14.83 -16.34
N LEU A 186 6.58 16.01 -15.80
CA LEU A 186 6.56 16.25 -14.35
C LEU A 186 5.14 16.21 -13.76
N ILE A 187 4.10 16.52 -14.53
CA ILE A 187 2.71 16.41 -14.04
C ILE A 187 2.27 14.95 -13.92
N SER A 188 2.63 14.11 -14.90
CA SER A 188 1.98 12.80 -15.08
C SER A 188 2.87 11.59 -14.89
N SER A 189 4.20 11.74 -15.00
CA SER A 189 5.10 10.59 -15.17
C SER A 189 6.22 10.49 -14.14
N TYR A 190 6.64 11.60 -13.53
CA TYR A 190 7.73 11.62 -12.55
C TYR A 190 7.24 11.95 -11.14
N ASP A 191 7.82 11.28 -10.14
CA ASP A 191 7.57 11.59 -8.72
C ASP A 191 8.32 12.86 -8.34
N ILE A 192 7.57 13.86 -7.89
CA ILE A 192 8.10 15.13 -7.37
C ILE A 192 7.83 15.32 -5.87
N GLY A 193 7.07 14.41 -5.24
CA GLY A 193 6.63 14.53 -3.85
C GLY A 193 7.39 13.65 -2.87
N THR A 194 8.40 12.91 -3.33
CA THR A 194 9.22 12.05 -2.46
C THR A 194 10.70 12.31 -2.68
N LEU A 195 11.39 12.75 -1.62
CA LEU A 195 12.84 12.70 -1.57
C LEU A 195 13.30 11.34 -1.03
N ASN A 196 14.32 10.77 -1.67
CA ASN A 196 14.92 9.49 -1.25
C ASN A 196 16.44 9.55 -1.41
N LYS A 197 17.14 8.61 -0.75
CA LYS A 197 18.61 8.55 -0.74
C LYS A 197 19.23 8.58 -2.14
N SER A 198 18.68 7.85 -3.11
CA SER A 198 19.21 7.80 -4.48
C SER A 198 19.12 9.15 -5.19
N LEU A 199 17.97 9.83 -5.10
CA LEU A 199 17.79 11.17 -5.66
C LEU A 199 18.81 12.15 -5.06
N ILE A 200 18.93 12.18 -3.74
CA ILE A 200 19.84 13.12 -3.06
C ILE A 200 21.30 12.84 -3.40
N GLN A 201 21.73 11.57 -3.53
CA GLN A 201 23.08 11.24 -3.95
C GLN A 201 23.37 11.74 -5.38
N LYS A 202 22.45 11.52 -6.33
CA LYS A 202 22.55 12.04 -7.70
C LYS A 202 22.56 13.57 -7.72
N TRP A 203 21.75 14.20 -6.87
CA TRP A 203 21.64 15.65 -6.73
C TRP A 203 22.90 16.27 -6.14
N GLN A 204 23.42 15.67 -5.07
CA GLN A 204 24.63 16.11 -4.39
C GLN A 204 25.81 16.20 -5.36
N ALA A 205 25.96 15.22 -6.25
CA ALA A 205 27.03 15.17 -7.24
C ALA A 205 26.99 16.35 -8.23
N ARG A 206 25.82 16.95 -8.42
CA ARG A 206 25.57 18.10 -9.32
C ARG A 206 25.40 19.42 -8.58
N SER A 207 25.31 19.39 -7.25
CA SER A 207 25.07 20.57 -6.42
C SER A 207 26.35 21.10 -5.78
N GLY A 208 26.44 22.42 -5.62
CA GLY A 208 27.48 23.06 -4.81
C GLY A 208 27.28 22.90 -3.28
N SER A 209 26.17 22.29 -2.84
CA SER A 209 25.70 22.29 -1.45
C SER A 209 26.66 21.59 -0.47
N PRO A 210 27.29 22.32 0.47
CA PRO A 210 28.10 21.70 1.52
C PRO A 210 27.26 20.80 2.44
N PHE A 211 25.99 21.17 2.65
CA PHE A 211 25.07 20.39 3.48
C PHE A 211 24.79 19.01 2.86
N LEU A 212 24.44 18.95 1.57
CA LEU A 212 24.19 17.67 0.90
C LEU A 212 25.45 16.80 0.86
N ARG A 213 26.63 17.40 0.66
CA ARG A 213 27.91 16.67 0.75
C ARG A 213 28.09 16.01 2.13
N SER A 214 27.88 16.76 3.20
CA SER A 214 27.99 16.22 4.56
C SER A 214 26.94 15.15 4.86
N LEU A 215 25.69 15.34 4.41
CA LEU A 215 24.62 14.36 4.59
C LEU A 215 24.96 13.03 3.92
N VAL A 216 25.44 13.07 2.67
CA VAL A 216 25.84 11.87 1.91
C VAL A 216 27.07 11.20 2.52
N GLN A 217 28.07 11.97 2.95
CA GLN A 217 29.31 11.43 3.53
C GLN A 217 29.12 10.81 4.92
N ALA A 218 28.25 11.40 5.75
CA ALA A 218 27.96 10.85 7.08
C ALA A 218 27.21 9.53 7.00
N ASP A 219 26.40 9.35 5.96
CA ASP A 219 25.50 8.22 5.74
C ASP A 219 24.67 7.80 6.97
N ASP A 220 24.30 8.79 7.79
CA ASP A 220 23.51 8.57 9.00
C ASP A 220 22.02 8.48 8.68
N LYS A 221 21.39 7.36 9.06
CA LYS A 221 19.99 7.07 8.76
C LYS A 221 19.04 8.13 9.32
N LYS A 222 19.28 8.60 10.55
CA LYS A 222 18.38 9.57 11.18
C LYS A 222 18.48 10.92 10.45
N ALA A 223 19.68 11.36 10.09
CA ALA A 223 19.88 12.58 9.32
C ALA A 223 19.21 12.50 7.94
N TRP A 224 19.28 11.35 7.27
CA TRP A 224 18.57 11.09 6.02
C TRP A 224 17.05 11.22 6.17
N ASP A 225 16.48 10.53 7.16
CA ASP A 225 15.05 10.54 7.45
C ASP A 225 14.59 11.97 7.80
N ASP A 226 15.31 12.67 8.68
CA ASP A 226 14.99 14.04 9.09
C ASP A 226 15.06 15.04 7.91
N PHE A 227 16.00 14.86 6.98
CA PHE A 227 16.12 15.72 5.81
C PHE A 227 15.00 15.45 4.79
N CYS A 228 14.72 14.18 4.49
CA CYS A 228 13.68 13.84 3.51
C CYS A 228 12.27 14.12 4.07
N TRP A 229 12.09 14.02 5.39
CA TRP A 229 10.78 14.19 6.01
C TRP A 229 10.17 15.58 5.74
N GLY A 230 9.03 15.57 5.05
CA GLY A 230 8.27 16.77 4.74
C GLY A 230 8.87 17.65 3.64
N ARG A 231 9.91 17.21 2.93
CA ARG A 231 10.43 17.92 1.75
C ARG A 231 10.01 17.21 0.47
N ASP A 232 9.79 18.00 -0.57
CA ASP A 232 9.49 17.55 -1.93
C ASP A 232 10.60 18.04 -2.87
N LEU A 233 10.54 17.65 -4.15
CA LEU A 233 11.53 18.04 -5.16
C LEU A 233 11.69 19.57 -5.28
N VAL A 234 10.61 20.33 -5.12
CA VAL A 234 10.64 21.80 -5.17
C VAL A 234 11.57 22.41 -4.11
N ASP A 235 11.64 21.83 -2.91
CA ASP A 235 12.54 22.32 -1.87
C ASP A 235 13.99 22.00 -2.22
N LEU A 236 14.25 20.82 -2.77
CA LEU A 236 15.59 20.43 -3.20
C LEU A 236 16.11 21.33 -4.32
N VAL A 237 15.26 21.68 -5.29
CA VAL A 237 15.59 22.59 -6.40
C VAL A 237 15.91 24.00 -5.90
N ILE A 238 15.12 24.52 -4.96
CA ILE A 238 15.25 25.89 -4.47
C ILE A 238 16.39 26.03 -3.44
N ASP A 239 16.44 25.14 -2.45
CA ASP A 239 17.38 25.24 -1.32
C ASP A 239 18.78 24.71 -1.69
N HIS A 240 18.85 23.80 -2.66
CA HIS A 240 20.09 23.18 -3.12
C HIS A 240 20.18 23.13 -4.65
N PRO A 241 20.30 24.29 -5.33
CA PRO A 241 20.46 24.33 -6.78
C PRO A 241 21.58 23.41 -7.26
N ALA A 242 21.33 22.72 -8.37
CA ALA A 242 22.25 21.77 -8.99
C ALA A 242 22.38 22.04 -10.48
N ASP A 243 23.59 21.81 -11.00
CA ASP A 243 23.95 22.02 -12.40
C ASP A 243 23.67 20.74 -13.19
N PHE A 244 22.56 20.75 -13.94
CA PHE A 244 22.22 19.72 -14.91
C PHE A 244 22.64 20.18 -16.31
N THR A 245 23.06 19.24 -17.17
CA THR A 245 23.45 19.58 -18.55
C THR A 245 22.26 20.03 -19.38
N ASP A 246 21.11 19.37 -19.19
CA ASP A 246 19.85 19.62 -19.87
C ASP A 246 18.67 19.01 -19.09
N ALA A 247 17.47 19.10 -19.68
CA ALA A 247 16.26 18.54 -19.08
C ALA A 247 16.24 17.00 -19.04
N GLU A 248 16.96 16.32 -19.93
CA GLU A 248 17.05 14.85 -19.95
C GLU A 248 17.89 14.35 -18.78
N ASP A 249 19.05 14.96 -18.53
CA ASP A 249 19.89 14.64 -17.36
C ASP A 249 19.12 14.90 -16.04
N PHE A 250 18.30 15.96 -16.00
CA PHE A 250 17.43 16.22 -14.86
C PHE A 250 16.42 15.10 -14.60
N VAL A 251 15.60 14.72 -15.60
CA VAL A 251 14.57 13.69 -15.41
C VAL A 251 15.15 12.29 -15.19
N ALA A 252 16.37 12.02 -15.66
CA ALA A 252 17.11 10.77 -15.38
C ALA A 252 17.46 10.59 -13.89
N THR A 253 17.40 11.65 -13.08
CA THR A 253 17.55 11.56 -11.63
C THR A 253 16.26 11.19 -10.90
N LEU A 254 15.12 11.48 -11.50
CA LEU A 254 13.80 11.30 -10.90
C LEU A 254 13.31 9.87 -11.02
N LYS A 255 12.40 9.49 -10.13
CA LYS A 255 11.69 8.21 -10.21
C LYS A 255 10.38 8.37 -10.95
N LYS A 256 9.88 7.26 -11.51
CA LYS A 256 8.53 7.19 -12.06
C LYS A 256 7.47 7.42 -10.98
N LEU A 257 6.48 8.25 -11.29
CA LEU A 257 5.29 8.46 -10.46
C LEU A 257 4.52 7.15 -10.32
N GLN A 258 4.35 6.67 -9.09
CA GLN A 258 3.67 5.40 -8.83
C GLN A 258 2.17 5.61 -8.60
N PRO A 259 1.31 4.67 -9.02
CA PRO A 259 -0.09 4.69 -8.68
C PRO A 259 -0.28 4.50 -7.17
N ARG A 260 -1.38 5.01 -6.63
CA ARG A 260 -1.77 4.76 -5.24
C ARG A 260 -2.84 3.68 -5.17
N LEU A 261 -2.59 2.66 -4.35
CA LEU A 261 -3.56 1.60 -4.07
C LEU A 261 -4.51 2.04 -2.95
N TYR A 262 -5.80 1.82 -3.16
CA TYR A 262 -6.86 2.02 -2.19
C TYR A 262 -7.71 0.75 -2.08
N SER A 263 -7.96 0.27 -0.86
CA SER A 263 -8.90 -0.84 -0.66
C SER A 263 -10.29 -0.43 -1.15
N ILE A 264 -10.90 -1.29 -1.97
CA ILE A 264 -12.21 -1.00 -2.57
C ILE A 264 -13.29 -1.04 -1.49
N ALA A 265 -14.18 -0.05 -1.52
CA ALA A 265 -15.22 0.20 -0.55
C ALA A 265 -16.64 -0.14 -1.02
N SER A 266 -16.79 -0.78 -2.18
CA SER A 266 -18.07 -1.23 -2.75
C SER A 266 -18.07 -2.72 -3.07
N SER A 267 -19.24 -3.36 -2.99
CA SER A 267 -19.49 -4.64 -3.67
C SER A 267 -19.79 -4.40 -5.16
N PRO A 268 -19.20 -5.17 -6.10
CA PRO A 268 -19.53 -5.09 -7.52
C PRO A 268 -20.97 -5.54 -7.80
N LYS A 269 -21.57 -6.33 -6.91
CA LYS A 269 -22.98 -6.74 -6.99
C LYS A 269 -23.93 -5.65 -6.51
N ALA A 270 -23.48 -4.79 -5.60
CA ALA A 270 -24.22 -3.62 -5.14
C ALA A 270 -24.15 -2.46 -6.12
N HIS A 271 -22.99 -2.30 -6.75
CA HIS A 271 -22.70 -1.18 -7.65
C HIS A 271 -22.11 -1.71 -8.96
N PRO A 272 -22.92 -2.36 -9.82
CA PRO A 272 -22.44 -2.86 -11.10
C PRO A 272 -21.88 -1.72 -11.96
N GLY A 273 -20.67 -1.91 -12.49
CA GLY A 273 -20.02 -0.90 -13.34
C GLY A 273 -19.43 0.29 -12.56
N GLU A 274 -19.40 0.26 -11.23
CA GLU A 274 -18.74 1.29 -10.40
C GLU A 274 -17.77 0.67 -9.39
N VAL A 275 -16.78 1.46 -8.99
CA VAL A 275 -15.86 1.12 -7.90
C VAL A 275 -15.75 2.29 -6.94
N HIS A 276 -15.95 2.02 -5.65
CA HIS A 276 -15.96 3.05 -4.61
C HIS A 276 -14.72 2.98 -3.74
N LEU A 277 -14.23 4.12 -3.27
CA LEU A 277 -13.05 4.27 -2.42
C LEU A 277 -13.39 5.12 -1.19
N CYS A 278 -12.73 4.85 -0.07
CA CYS A 278 -12.79 5.68 1.14
C CYS A 278 -11.39 6.26 1.42
N ILE A 279 -11.19 7.54 1.12
CA ILE A 279 -9.86 8.15 1.02
C ILE A 279 -9.69 9.23 2.07
N GLY A 280 -8.74 9.04 2.99
CA GLY A 280 -8.30 10.08 3.91
C GLY A 280 -7.45 11.10 3.16
N ILE A 281 -7.85 12.37 3.18
CA ILE A 281 -7.14 13.42 2.46
C ILE A 281 -5.96 13.91 3.29
N VAL A 282 -4.75 13.70 2.77
CA VAL A 282 -3.52 14.07 3.47
C VAL A 282 -3.21 15.53 3.18
N ARG A 283 -3.20 16.37 4.22
CA ARG A 283 -2.79 17.78 4.16
C ARG A 283 -1.91 18.11 5.36
N TYR A 284 -0.87 18.88 5.15
CA TYR A 284 0.06 19.31 6.21
C TYR A 284 0.81 20.57 5.78
N ASN A 285 1.40 21.27 6.75
CA ASN A 285 2.27 22.42 6.50
C ASN A 285 3.69 22.07 6.91
N THR A 286 4.66 22.33 6.04
CA THR A 286 6.08 22.12 6.37
C THR A 286 6.96 22.91 5.42
N PHE A 287 8.10 23.39 5.92
CA PHE A 287 9.01 24.31 5.23
C PHE A 287 8.29 25.50 4.60
N GLY A 288 7.36 26.11 5.34
CA GLY A 288 6.61 27.29 4.89
C GLY A 288 5.57 27.02 3.78
N ARG A 289 5.37 25.76 3.37
CA ARG A 289 4.48 25.38 2.28
C ARG A 289 3.27 24.58 2.77
N LYS A 290 2.12 24.81 2.14
CA LYS A 290 0.95 23.93 2.24
C LYS A 290 1.19 22.72 1.35
N ARG A 291 1.07 21.53 1.90
CA ARG A 291 1.34 20.26 1.21
C ARG A 291 0.19 19.30 1.38
N GLY A 292 0.22 18.27 0.56
CA GLY A 292 -0.65 17.13 0.72
C GLY A 292 -0.22 15.96 -0.12
N GLY A 293 -0.77 14.79 0.18
CA GLY A 293 -0.49 13.59 -0.60
C GLY A 293 -0.91 13.79 -2.06
N ILE A 294 -0.03 13.43 -3.00
CA ILE A 294 -0.23 13.63 -4.44
C ILE A 294 -1.61 13.10 -4.87
N CYS A 295 -1.86 11.79 -4.65
CA CYS A 295 -3.10 11.16 -5.10
C CYS A 295 -4.34 11.61 -4.31
N SER A 296 -4.24 11.74 -2.99
CA SER A 296 -5.39 12.12 -2.18
C SER A 296 -5.87 13.55 -2.47
N THR A 297 -4.95 14.50 -2.64
CA THR A 297 -5.32 15.90 -2.97
C THR A 297 -5.65 16.07 -4.45
N PHE A 298 -5.07 15.24 -5.33
CA PHE A 298 -5.50 15.18 -6.73
C PHE A 298 -6.99 14.82 -6.81
N LEU A 299 -7.40 13.71 -6.18
CA LEU A 299 -8.80 13.31 -6.17
C LEU A 299 -9.70 14.33 -5.46
N ALA A 300 -9.26 14.90 -4.33
CA ALA A 300 -10.09 15.85 -3.58
C ALA A 300 -10.29 17.21 -4.29
N ASP A 301 -9.26 17.73 -4.97
CA ASP A 301 -9.23 19.15 -5.36
C ASP A 301 -9.07 19.40 -6.86
N ARG A 302 -8.57 18.42 -7.62
CA ARG A 302 -8.06 18.67 -9.00
C ARG A 302 -8.56 17.67 -10.04
N ALA A 303 -9.27 16.63 -9.64
CA ALA A 303 -9.72 15.57 -10.53
C ALA A 303 -11.11 15.81 -11.14
N ASP A 304 -11.77 16.91 -10.79
CA ASP A 304 -13.07 17.27 -11.37
C ASP A 304 -12.96 17.44 -12.90
N GLY A 305 -13.87 16.81 -13.64
CA GLY A 305 -13.84 16.76 -15.11
C GLY A 305 -12.70 15.91 -15.72
N LEU A 306 -11.86 15.27 -14.90
CA LEU A 306 -10.78 14.39 -15.37
C LEU A 306 -11.17 12.90 -15.28
N GLN A 307 -10.39 12.07 -15.97
CA GLN A 307 -10.54 10.60 -15.98
C GLN A 307 -9.20 9.98 -15.55
N PRO A 308 -8.94 9.82 -14.25
CA PRO A 308 -7.71 9.17 -13.79
C PRO A 308 -7.59 7.75 -14.35
N GLY A 309 -6.36 7.36 -14.68
CA GLY A 309 -6.04 5.99 -15.03
C GLY A 309 -6.20 5.08 -13.81
N VAL A 310 -6.97 4.00 -13.95
CA VAL A 310 -7.17 3.01 -12.89
C VAL A 310 -6.91 1.57 -13.34
N PHE A 311 -6.59 0.71 -12.39
CA PHE A 311 -6.52 -0.74 -12.61
C PHE A 311 -6.91 -1.49 -11.33
N VAL A 312 -7.46 -2.69 -11.49
CA VAL A 312 -7.79 -3.56 -10.35
C VAL A 312 -6.54 -4.30 -9.90
N HIS A 313 -6.26 -4.27 -8.60
CA HIS A 313 -5.24 -5.06 -7.95
C HIS A 313 -5.88 -6.17 -7.11
N SER A 314 -5.83 -7.39 -7.63
CA SER A 314 -6.40 -8.56 -6.96
C SER A 314 -5.69 -8.90 -5.65
N ASN A 315 -6.48 -9.15 -4.60
CA ASN A 315 -6.03 -9.47 -3.26
C ASN A 315 -6.71 -10.74 -2.72
N LYS A 316 -6.32 -11.89 -3.28
CA LYS A 316 -6.84 -13.22 -2.88
C LYS A 316 -6.64 -13.56 -1.38
N ALA A 317 -5.75 -12.83 -0.69
CA ALA A 317 -5.49 -13.01 0.73
C ALA A 317 -6.45 -12.23 1.65
N PHE A 318 -7.37 -11.45 1.09
CA PHE A 318 -8.35 -10.67 1.84
C PHE A 318 -9.73 -10.81 1.19
N ARG A 319 -10.38 -11.94 1.48
CA ARG A 319 -11.69 -12.32 0.92
C ARG A 319 -12.65 -12.73 2.01
N LEU A 320 -13.94 -12.53 1.75
CA LEU A 320 -14.99 -13.15 2.55
C LEU A 320 -14.85 -14.69 2.53
N PRO A 321 -15.33 -15.40 3.56
CA PRO A 321 -15.37 -16.85 3.53
C PRO A 321 -16.29 -17.33 2.40
N GLU A 322 -15.93 -18.43 1.75
CA GLU A 322 -16.78 -19.05 0.70
C GLU A 322 -18.14 -19.47 1.26
N ASN A 323 -18.16 -19.96 2.51
CA ASN A 323 -19.40 -20.22 3.22
C ASN A 323 -19.98 -18.92 3.81
N GLY A 324 -21.09 -18.45 3.24
CA GLY A 324 -21.82 -17.26 3.71
C GLY A 324 -22.32 -17.36 5.16
N ASP A 325 -22.44 -18.56 5.72
CA ASP A 325 -22.90 -18.79 7.09
C ASP A 325 -21.77 -18.60 8.12
N THR A 326 -20.52 -18.56 7.68
CA THR A 326 -19.38 -18.27 8.56
C THR A 326 -19.51 -16.84 9.12
N PRO A 327 -19.48 -16.66 10.46
CA PRO A 327 -19.47 -15.32 11.05
C PRO A 327 -18.21 -14.55 10.68
N VAL A 328 -18.31 -13.22 10.60
CA VAL A 328 -17.17 -12.35 10.30
C VAL A 328 -17.03 -11.25 11.34
N ILE A 329 -15.80 -11.05 11.80
CA ILE A 329 -15.40 -9.98 12.71
C ILE A 329 -14.46 -9.06 11.93
N MET A 330 -14.80 -7.78 11.88
CA MET A 330 -14.12 -6.78 11.07
C MET A 330 -13.60 -5.67 11.98
N VAL A 331 -12.32 -5.36 11.90
CA VAL A 331 -11.67 -4.30 12.71
C VAL A 331 -11.03 -3.28 11.76
N GLY A 332 -11.66 -2.13 11.63
CA GLY A 332 -11.32 -1.13 10.62
C GLY A 332 -11.52 0.32 11.08
N PRO A 333 -10.66 0.86 11.95
CA PRO A 333 -10.73 2.26 12.33
C PRO A 333 -10.34 3.19 11.16
N GLY A 334 -10.97 4.37 11.11
CA GLY A 334 -10.74 5.36 10.06
C GLY A 334 -11.04 4.83 8.67
N THR A 335 -10.11 5.05 7.73
CA THR A 335 -10.23 4.55 6.35
C THR A 335 -10.15 3.03 6.25
N GLY A 336 -9.75 2.33 7.32
CA GLY A 336 -9.82 0.88 7.42
C GLY A 336 -11.23 0.30 7.28
N ILE A 337 -12.27 1.13 7.38
CA ILE A 337 -13.66 0.72 7.10
C ILE A 337 -13.91 0.36 5.63
N ALA A 338 -13.06 0.83 4.70
CA ALA A 338 -13.28 0.69 3.26
C ALA A 338 -13.72 -0.72 2.84
N PRO A 339 -12.90 -1.78 2.99
CA PRO A 339 -13.31 -3.11 2.54
C PRO A 339 -14.48 -3.69 3.35
N PHE A 340 -14.72 -3.20 4.57
CA PHE A 340 -15.81 -3.70 5.41
C PHE A 340 -17.17 -3.15 5.00
N ARG A 341 -17.21 -1.93 4.44
CA ARG A 341 -18.39 -1.44 3.72
C ARG A 341 -18.72 -2.37 2.56
N ALA A 342 -17.73 -2.70 1.73
CA ALA A 342 -17.88 -3.64 0.61
C ALA A 342 -18.35 -5.03 1.07
N PHE A 343 -17.78 -5.55 2.17
CA PHE A 343 -18.17 -6.86 2.72
C PHE A 343 -19.62 -6.87 3.20
N LEU A 344 -20.08 -5.82 3.88
CA LEU A 344 -21.46 -5.71 4.34
C LEU A 344 -22.45 -5.62 3.16
N GLU A 345 -22.13 -4.84 2.13
CA GLU A 345 -22.92 -4.78 0.89
C GLU A 345 -23.01 -6.15 0.21
N GLU A 346 -21.87 -6.84 0.05
CA GLU A 346 -21.82 -8.17 -0.57
C GLU A 346 -22.63 -9.19 0.21
N ARG A 347 -22.47 -9.24 1.53
CA ARG A 347 -23.17 -10.19 2.40
C ARG A 347 -24.68 -9.93 2.43
N LYS A 348 -25.10 -8.66 2.37
CA LYS A 348 -26.51 -8.30 2.22
C LYS A 348 -27.10 -8.81 0.91
N ILE A 349 -26.45 -8.53 -0.22
CA ILE A 349 -26.98 -8.87 -1.55
C ILE A 349 -26.98 -10.37 -1.78
N THR A 350 -25.95 -11.06 -1.31
CA THR A 350 -25.87 -12.53 -1.35
C THR A 350 -26.71 -13.22 -0.28
N SER A 351 -27.40 -12.46 0.58
CA SER A 351 -28.27 -12.98 1.65
C SER A 351 -27.54 -13.93 2.62
N ALA A 352 -26.25 -13.72 2.84
CA ALA A 352 -25.40 -14.49 3.74
C ALA A 352 -25.99 -14.51 5.16
N LYS A 353 -25.98 -15.68 5.83
CA LYS A 353 -26.61 -15.84 7.15
C LYS A 353 -25.66 -15.68 8.33
N GLY A 354 -24.36 -15.77 8.09
CA GLY A 354 -23.36 -15.61 9.14
C GLY A 354 -23.40 -14.22 9.75
N ALA A 355 -23.22 -14.14 11.06
CA ALA A 355 -23.26 -12.86 11.77
C ALA A 355 -22.05 -11.97 11.41
N ASN A 356 -22.28 -10.67 11.37
CA ASN A 356 -21.30 -9.63 11.09
C ASN A 356 -21.09 -8.78 12.33
N TRP A 357 -19.82 -8.57 12.68
CA TRP A 357 -19.43 -7.66 13.75
C TRP A 357 -18.38 -6.68 13.24
N LEU A 358 -18.66 -5.38 13.35
CA LEU A 358 -17.71 -4.32 13.02
C LEU A 358 -17.22 -3.60 14.28
N PHE A 359 -15.90 -3.51 14.44
CA PHE A 359 -15.22 -2.58 15.32
C PHE A 359 -14.72 -1.40 14.48
N PHE A 360 -15.35 -0.26 14.65
CA PHE A 360 -14.96 0.99 14.00
C PHE A 360 -14.41 1.96 15.05
N GLY A 361 -13.51 2.84 14.62
CA GLY A 361 -13.01 3.88 15.52
C GLY A 361 -12.49 5.09 14.77
N ASN A 362 -12.71 6.26 15.38
CA ASN A 362 -12.23 7.54 14.86
C ASN A 362 -12.09 8.56 16.01
N PRO A 363 -11.61 9.79 15.76
CA PRO A 363 -11.44 10.78 16.81
C PRO A 363 -12.75 11.18 17.51
N TYR A 364 -13.74 11.68 16.77
CA TYR A 364 -14.99 12.19 17.34
C TYR A 364 -16.23 11.55 16.72
N SER A 365 -17.21 11.16 17.55
CA SER A 365 -18.48 10.58 17.06
C SER A 365 -19.26 11.53 16.14
N LYS A 366 -19.31 12.82 16.49
CA LYS A 366 -20.14 13.81 15.79
C LYS A 366 -19.62 14.18 14.40
N THR A 367 -18.31 14.13 14.17
CA THR A 367 -17.70 14.63 12.92
C THR A 367 -16.99 13.55 12.12
N ASP A 368 -16.68 12.41 12.73
CA ASP A 368 -15.81 11.40 12.12
C ASP A 368 -16.47 10.01 12.01
N PHE A 369 -17.78 9.90 12.21
CA PHE A 369 -18.49 8.65 12.01
C PHE A 369 -18.77 8.39 10.52
N LEU A 370 -17.77 7.87 9.84
CA LEU A 370 -17.84 7.54 8.41
C LEU A 370 -18.96 6.53 8.16
N TYR A 371 -19.80 6.80 7.16
CA TYR A 371 -20.92 5.93 6.75
C TYR A 371 -21.94 5.63 7.88
N ALA A 372 -22.12 6.55 8.83
CA ALA A 372 -23.01 6.37 9.99
C ALA A 372 -24.43 5.89 9.61
N ASP A 373 -25.04 6.53 8.63
CA ASP A 373 -26.42 6.22 8.20
C ASP A 373 -26.50 4.82 7.57
N GLU A 374 -25.53 4.45 6.72
CA GLU A 374 -25.44 3.13 6.09
C GLU A 374 -25.23 2.03 7.13
N LEU A 375 -24.30 2.22 8.07
CA LEU A 375 -24.04 1.26 9.15
C LEU A 375 -25.26 1.09 10.05
N THR A 376 -25.96 2.18 10.37
CA THR A 376 -27.21 2.15 11.14
C THR A 376 -28.30 1.38 10.40
N ALA A 377 -28.40 1.56 9.07
CA ALA A 377 -29.33 0.81 8.24
C ALA A 377 -29.01 -0.69 8.24
N PHE A 378 -27.72 -1.06 8.11
CA PHE A 378 -27.28 -2.46 8.21
C PHE A 378 -27.57 -3.08 9.59
N GLN A 379 -27.45 -2.32 10.68
CA GLN A 379 -27.86 -2.84 11.99
C GLN A 379 -29.36 -3.07 12.07
N LYS A 380 -30.15 -2.12 11.56
CA LYS A 380 -31.62 -2.19 11.61
C LYS A 380 -32.19 -3.34 10.79
N ASP A 381 -31.61 -3.64 9.62
CA ASP A 381 -32.06 -4.73 8.76
C ASP A 381 -31.44 -6.10 9.10
N GLY A 382 -30.54 -6.14 10.09
CA GLY A 382 -29.90 -7.37 10.55
C GLY A 382 -28.70 -7.81 9.71
N THR A 383 -28.27 -7.04 8.71
CA THR A 383 -27.00 -7.29 8.01
C THR A 383 -25.82 -7.17 8.98
N LEU A 384 -25.84 -6.20 9.91
CA LEU A 384 -24.78 -5.97 10.89
C LEU A 384 -25.28 -6.25 12.32
N GLN A 385 -24.93 -7.42 12.86
CA GLN A 385 -25.40 -7.87 14.17
C GLN A 385 -24.80 -7.05 15.31
N LYS A 386 -23.52 -6.67 15.20
CA LYS A 386 -22.83 -5.89 16.24
C LYS A 386 -21.97 -4.79 15.64
N LEU A 387 -22.02 -3.62 16.28
CA LEU A 387 -21.21 -2.46 15.94
C LEU A 387 -20.64 -1.86 17.22
N ASP A 388 -19.32 -1.93 17.37
CA ASP A 388 -18.59 -1.32 18.48
C ASP A 388 -17.82 -0.10 17.96
N LEU A 389 -18.02 1.05 18.61
CA LEU A 389 -17.58 2.36 18.16
C LEU A 389 -16.58 2.97 19.14
N ALA A 390 -15.32 3.09 18.73
CA ALA A 390 -14.23 3.64 19.53
C ALA A 390 -13.96 5.11 19.18
N TRP A 391 -14.30 6.02 20.09
CA TRP A 391 -14.07 7.45 19.95
C TRP A 391 -12.84 7.88 20.76
N SER A 392 -11.75 8.23 20.09
CA SER A 392 -10.48 8.49 20.79
C SER A 392 -10.39 9.87 21.43
N ARG A 393 -11.36 10.77 21.18
CA ARG A 393 -11.31 12.18 21.63
C ARG A 393 -12.62 12.74 22.20
N ASP A 394 -13.67 11.93 22.34
CA ASP A 394 -14.95 12.36 22.95
C ASP A 394 -14.86 12.43 24.49
N GLN A 395 -13.81 11.88 25.08
CA GLN A 395 -13.53 11.88 26.51
C GLN A 395 -12.03 12.03 26.79
N LYS A 396 -11.68 12.20 28.08
CA LYS A 396 -10.28 12.40 28.53
C LYS A 396 -9.38 11.21 28.17
N GLU A 397 -9.86 10.00 28.41
CA GLU A 397 -9.11 8.77 28.13
C GLU A 397 -9.29 8.34 26.67
N LYS A 398 -8.21 7.97 26.00
CA LYS A 398 -8.28 7.56 24.59
C LYS A 398 -8.82 6.14 24.49
N ILE A 399 -10.00 6.00 23.88
CA ILE A 399 -10.59 4.70 23.57
C ILE A 399 -10.31 4.36 22.10
N TYR A 400 -9.67 3.21 21.88
CA TYR A 400 -9.38 2.63 20.57
C TYR A 400 -10.06 1.26 20.41
N VAL A 401 -10.07 0.74 19.18
CA VAL A 401 -10.76 -0.51 18.83
C VAL A 401 -10.25 -1.70 19.65
N GLN A 402 -8.95 -1.79 19.92
CA GLN A 402 -8.36 -2.84 20.76
C GLN A 402 -8.88 -2.81 22.21
N ASN A 403 -9.22 -1.62 22.74
CA ASN A 403 -9.80 -1.52 24.08
C ASN A 403 -11.20 -2.12 24.10
N LEU A 404 -12.02 -1.81 23.08
CA LEU A 404 -13.36 -2.38 22.93
C LEU A 404 -13.31 -3.89 22.66
N MET A 405 -12.33 -4.36 21.90
CA MET A 405 -12.13 -5.79 21.69
C MET A 405 -11.90 -6.53 23.01
N VAL A 406 -10.97 -6.05 23.85
CA VAL A 406 -10.73 -6.66 25.17
C VAL A 406 -11.99 -6.58 26.05
N GLN A 407 -12.70 -5.45 26.04
CA GLN A 407 -13.96 -5.29 26.78
C GLN A 407 -15.04 -6.30 26.33
N GLN A 408 -15.11 -6.58 25.03
CA GLN A 408 -16.03 -7.53 24.42
C GLN A 408 -15.46 -8.96 24.35
N GLY A 409 -14.35 -9.22 25.06
CA GLY A 409 -13.50 -10.40 24.86
C GLY A 409 -14.23 -11.74 25.00
N ALA A 410 -15.17 -11.86 25.94
CA ALA A 410 -15.94 -13.10 26.14
C ALA A 410 -16.79 -13.46 24.90
N GLU A 411 -17.46 -12.46 24.30
CA GLU A 411 -18.29 -12.67 23.11
C GLU A 411 -17.42 -12.85 21.86
N LEU A 412 -16.33 -12.10 21.74
CA LEU A 412 -15.34 -12.33 20.66
C LEU A 412 -14.80 -13.75 20.70
N TRP A 413 -14.41 -14.24 21.88
CA TRP A 413 -13.91 -15.60 22.06
C TRP A 413 -14.94 -16.63 21.61
N LYS A 414 -16.21 -16.45 21.98
CA LYS A 414 -17.31 -17.31 21.51
C LYS A 414 -17.41 -17.34 19.99
N TRP A 415 -17.40 -16.18 19.32
CA TRP A 415 -17.44 -16.12 17.86
C TRP A 415 -16.23 -16.81 17.22
N PHE A 416 -15.05 -16.71 17.82
CA PHE A 416 -13.89 -17.47 17.37
C PHE A 416 -14.09 -18.99 17.49
N GLN A 417 -14.71 -19.46 18.58
CA GLN A 417 -15.07 -20.88 18.72
C GLN A 417 -16.13 -21.32 17.69
N ASP A 418 -17.04 -20.41 17.33
CA ASP A 418 -18.07 -20.63 16.29
C ASP A 418 -17.51 -20.56 14.85
N GLY A 419 -16.18 -20.50 14.68
CA GLY A 419 -15.55 -20.55 13.37
C GLY A 419 -15.39 -19.20 12.67
N ALA A 420 -15.61 -18.07 13.37
CA ALA A 420 -15.55 -16.74 12.75
C ALA A 420 -14.23 -16.47 12.00
N ALA A 421 -14.34 -15.79 10.87
CA ALA A 421 -13.22 -15.16 10.18
C ALA A 421 -13.00 -13.75 10.72
N PHE A 422 -11.74 -13.38 10.93
CA PHE A 422 -11.33 -12.14 11.57
C PHE A 422 -10.46 -11.31 10.62
N TYR A 423 -10.85 -10.06 10.44
CA TYR A 423 -10.27 -9.16 9.45
C TYR A 423 -9.77 -7.89 10.12
N VAL A 424 -8.58 -7.44 9.74
CA VAL A 424 -8.01 -6.16 10.18
C VAL A 424 -7.62 -5.33 8.96
N CYS A 425 -8.08 -4.08 8.91
CA CYS A 425 -7.72 -3.14 7.85
C CYS A 425 -7.34 -1.77 8.42
N GLY A 426 -6.28 -1.14 7.89
CA GLY A 426 -5.82 0.20 8.30
C GLY A 426 -4.32 0.29 8.60
N ASP A 427 -3.94 1.08 9.60
CA ASP A 427 -2.54 1.40 9.95
C ASP A 427 -1.72 0.15 10.34
N ALA A 428 -0.72 -0.18 9.53
CA ALA A 428 0.16 -1.34 9.75
C ALA A 428 1.16 -1.15 10.90
N SER A 429 1.48 0.09 11.27
CA SER A 429 2.61 0.42 12.13
C SER A 429 2.29 0.29 13.62
N ARG A 430 1.06 0.67 13.99
CA ARG A 430 0.56 0.75 15.38
C ARG A 430 -0.69 -0.10 15.55
N MET A 431 -1.76 0.24 14.83
CA MET A 431 -3.08 -0.37 15.04
C MET A 431 -3.06 -1.89 14.86
N ALA A 432 -2.45 -2.38 13.79
CA ALA A 432 -2.35 -3.82 13.54
C ALA A 432 -1.60 -4.59 14.65
N LYS A 433 -0.62 -3.97 15.32
CA LYS A 433 0.12 -4.57 16.43
C LYS A 433 -0.72 -4.62 17.70
N ASP A 434 -1.42 -3.53 17.99
CA ASP A 434 -2.27 -3.41 19.17
C ASP A 434 -3.48 -4.35 19.10
N VAL A 435 -4.05 -4.53 17.91
CA VAL A 435 -5.13 -5.50 17.65
C VAL A 435 -4.63 -6.94 17.80
N ASP A 436 -3.44 -7.27 17.28
CA ASP A 436 -2.82 -8.59 17.47
C ASP A 436 -2.59 -8.86 18.97
N ALA A 437 -2.04 -7.90 19.71
CA ALA A 437 -1.86 -8.01 21.16
C ALA A 437 -3.20 -8.19 21.92
N ALA A 438 -4.27 -7.52 21.50
CA ALA A 438 -5.60 -7.70 22.07
C ALA A 438 -6.14 -9.12 21.86
N LEU A 439 -5.88 -9.75 20.69
CA LEU A 439 -6.26 -11.14 20.47
C LEU A 439 -5.57 -12.10 21.44
N HIS A 440 -4.27 -11.89 21.70
CA HIS A 440 -3.56 -12.69 22.70
C HIS A 440 -4.19 -12.52 24.09
N THR A 441 -4.48 -11.28 24.48
CA THR A 441 -5.13 -10.98 25.77
C THR A 441 -6.49 -11.67 25.89
N ILE A 442 -7.31 -11.64 24.83
CA ILE A 442 -8.62 -12.30 24.80
C ILE A 442 -8.47 -13.82 24.92
N ALA A 443 -7.51 -14.42 24.21
CA ALA A 443 -7.26 -15.85 24.25
C ALA A 443 -6.79 -16.33 25.64
N GLU A 444 -5.95 -15.54 26.31
CA GLU A 444 -5.53 -15.82 27.69
C GLU A 444 -6.71 -15.68 28.67
N GLN A 445 -7.45 -14.57 28.63
CA GLN A 445 -8.50 -14.26 29.60
C GLN A 445 -9.77 -15.09 29.44
N HIS A 446 -10.19 -15.35 28.20
CA HIS A 446 -11.48 -15.99 27.90
C HIS A 446 -11.32 -17.41 27.35
N GLY A 447 -10.15 -17.74 26.81
CA GLY A 447 -9.79 -19.10 26.41
C GLY A 447 -9.09 -19.90 27.49
N GLY A 448 -8.61 -19.27 28.56
CA GLY A 448 -7.82 -19.91 29.60
C GLY A 448 -6.46 -20.43 29.09
N LEU A 449 -5.98 -19.88 27.97
CA LEU A 449 -4.72 -20.29 27.35
C LEU A 449 -3.53 -19.68 28.10
N SER A 450 -2.41 -20.41 28.12
CA SER A 450 -1.13 -19.81 28.49
C SER A 450 -0.69 -18.79 27.42
N LYS A 451 0.29 -17.95 27.74
CA LYS A 451 0.84 -16.98 26.77
C LYS A 451 1.37 -17.66 25.50
N ASP A 452 2.04 -18.80 25.63
CA ASP A 452 2.60 -19.55 24.50
C ASP A 452 1.49 -20.20 23.68
N ASP A 453 0.45 -20.74 24.34
CA ASP A 453 -0.71 -21.32 23.67
C ASP A 453 -1.55 -20.26 22.96
N ALA A 454 -1.70 -19.06 23.54
CA ALA A 454 -2.36 -17.92 22.89
C ALA A 454 -1.60 -17.52 21.61
N ALA A 455 -0.27 -17.49 21.65
CA ALA A 455 0.54 -17.24 20.47
C ALA A 455 0.40 -18.34 19.41
N ALA A 456 0.38 -19.60 19.83
CA ALA A 456 0.13 -20.73 18.94
C ALA A 456 -1.26 -20.63 18.29
N TRP A 457 -2.29 -20.27 19.06
CA TRP A 457 -3.65 -20.10 18.60
C TRP A 457 -3.80 -18.97 17.57
N VAL A 458 -3.23 -17.78 17.82
CA VAL A 458 -3.24 -16.68 16.83
C VAL A 458 -2.52 -17.09 15.54
N ASN A 459 -1.40 -17.82 15.66
CA ASN A 459 -0.69 -18.34 14.49
C ASN A 459 -1.50 -19.39 13.74
N GLN A 460 -2.28 -20.21 14.44
CA GLN A 460 -3.17 -21.18 13.84
C GLN A 460 -4.29 -20.49 13.06
N LEU A 461 -4.92 -19.44 13.60
CA LEU A 461 -5.91 -18.63 12.84
C LEU A 461 -5.33 -18.08 11.53
N LYS A 462 -4.07 -17.64 11.54
CA LYS A 462 -3.38 -17.16 10.33
C LYS A 462 -3.16 -18.31 9.33
N LYS A 463 -2.76 -19.50 9.80
CA LYS A 463 -2.57 -20.70 8.96
C LYS A 463 -3.88 -21.17 8.34
N ASP A 464 -4.96 -21.13 9.11
CA ASP A 464 -6.31 -21.54 8.69
C ASP A 464 -6.99 -20.50 7.82
N LYS A 465 -6.30 -19.40 7.48
CA LYS A 465 -6.85 -18.26 6.73
C LYS A 465 -8.11 -17.68 7.37
N ARG A 466 -8.18 -17.71 8.70
CA ARG A 466 -9.23 -17.12 9.54
C ARG A 466 -8.81 -15.81 10.19
N TYR A 467 -7.54 -15.43 10.12
CA TYR A 467 -7.06 -14.09 10.46
C TYR A 467 -6.40 -13.45 9.24
N LEU A 468 -7.11 -12.50 8.63
CA LEU A 468 -6.74 -11.84 7.38
C LEU A 468 -6.45 -10.35 7.64
N ARG A 469 -5.46 -9.80 6.93
CA ARG A 469 -5.01 -8.40 7.15
C ARG A 469 -4.81 -7.69 5.83
N ASP A 470 -5.38 -6.50 5.69
CA ASP A 470 -5.08 -5.54 4.64
C ASP A 470 -4.61 -4.24 5.28
N VAL A 471 -3.32 -4.17 5.59
CA VAL A 471 -2.72 -3.06 6.35
C VAL A 471 -1.64 -2.38 5.53
N TYR A 472 -1.57 -1.04 5.64
CA TYR A 472 -0.67 -0.19 4.86
C TYR A 472 0.19 0.73 5.73
#